data_AF-A0A5H6M925-F1
#
_entry.id   AF-A0A5H6M925-F1
#
_cell.length_a   1.000
_cell.length_b   1.000
_cell.length_c   1.000
_cell.angle_alpha   90.00
_cell.angle_beta   90.00
_cell.angle_gamma   90.00
#
_symmetry.space_group_name_H-M   'P 1'
#
loop_
_entity.id
_entity.type
_entity.pdbx_description
1 polymer ?
#
loop_
_entity_poly.entity_id
_entity_poly.type
_entity_poly.pdbx_seq_one_letter_code
_entity_poly.pdbx_strand_id
1 'polypeptide(L)'
;MNIDKRTLREVAEKATPGPWKVFSDIDTKTFSIHTPRDKRCENVIKWGGFDCQPNAEANAEFIAAFNPKVALALLDELEHYKSREERVTKLVLDNSTSWDALYKKLEAAEHRIAEQSAIVAAAEKLVRCKGRYHSELNYRALAKLFGVITPDLPPLEHENVHYADAAEVEITALRQRIAELERSETQLINERDAAESALADMYQAATGERPEWSNMFGFADAVDVVKERLATLEANQSQTTPTGIQLITEAIGAHGYIVGCMLQGRPDLALEESRKWVSAFGQAAEIVSAQDADDIKVKGE
;
A
#
# COMPACT_ATOMS: atom_id res chain seq x y z
N MET A 1 15.48 23.03 -13.18
CA MET A 1 14.62 24.21 -13.44
C MET A 1 13.23 23.69 -13.75
N ASN A 2 12.22 24.01 -12.93
CA ASN A 2 10.85 23.63 -13.18
C ASN A 2 10.15 24.79 -13.91
N ILE A 3 9.68 24.57 -15.14
CA ILE A 3 9.00 25.61 -15.91
C ILE A 3 7.50 25.44 -15.69
N ASP A 4 6.85 26.46 -15.13
CA ASP A 4 5.39 26.50 -15.02
C ASP A 4 4.78 26.77 -16.41
N LYS A 5 4.38 25.70 -17.09
CA LYS A 5 3.79 25.74 -18.44
C LYS A 5 2.44 26.45 -18.46
N ARG A 6 1.68 26.40 -17.36
CA ARG A 6 0.38 27.06 -17.27
C ARG A 6 0.56 28.57 -17.17
N THR A 7 1.42 29.02 -16.27
CA THR A 7 1.77 30.44 -16.17
C THR A 7 2.34 30.96 -17.49
N LEU A 8 3.19 30.17 -18.15
CA LEU A 8 3.75 30.55 -19.45
C LEU A 8 2.66 30.70 -20.53
N ARG A 9 1.68 29.79 -20.57
CA ARG A 9 0.53 29.89 -21.47
C ARG A 9 -0.29 31.15 -21.19
N GLU A 10 -0.64 31.40 -19.93
CA GLU A 10 -1.44 32.57 -19.54
C GLU A 10 -0.74 33.89 -19.90
N VAL A 11 0.58 33.96 -19.75
CA VAL A 11 1.38 35.13 -20.16
C VAL A 11 1.40 35.28 -21.68
N ALA A 12 1.56 34.17 -22.42
CA ALA A 12 1.57 34.20 -23.89
C ALA A 12 0.19 34.59 -24.47
N GLU A 13 -0.91 34.13 -23.88
CA GLU A 13 -2.28 34.50 -24.31
C GLU A 13 -2.61 35.98 -24.08
N LYS A 14 -2.07 36.57 -23.01
CA LYS A 14 -2.25 38.01 -22.69
C LYS A 14 -1.36 38.93 -23.53
N ALA A 15 -0.26 38.41 -24.07
CA ALA A 15 0.68 39.18 -24.87
C ALA A 15 0.12 39.49 -26.26
N THR A 16 0.65 40.53 -26.91
CA THR A 16 0.28 40.89 -28.28
C THR A 16 0.52 39.70 -29.23
N PRO A 17 -0.50 39.18 -29.92
CA PRO A 17 -0.31 38.04 -30.80
C PRO A 17 0.71 38.32 -31.91
N GLY A 18 1.52 37.31 -32.25
CA GLY A 18 2.44 37.35 -33.39
C GLY A 18 1.72 37.39 -34.75
N PRO A 19 2.44 37.57 -35.86
CA PRO A 19 3.91 37.54 -35.98
C PRO A 19 4.54 38.86 -35.54
N TRP A 20 5.72 38.76 -34.93
CA TRP A 20 6.55 39.89 -34.55
C TRP A 20 7.71 40.06 -35.55
N LYS A 21 8.15 41.28 -35.79
CA LYS A 21 9.28 41.59 -36.68
C LYS A 21 10.25 42.57 -36.04
N VAL A 22 11.55 42.34 -36.29
CA VAL A 22 12.63 43.22 -35.85
C VAL A 22 12.76 44.43 -36.78
N PHE A 23 13.06 45.57 -36.19
CA PHE A 23 13.38 46.82 -36.87
C PHE A 23 14.56 47.50 -36.16
N SER A 24 15.50 48.05 -36.94
CA SER A 24 16.62 48.84 -36.42
C SER A 24 16.37 50.32 -36.66
N ASP A 25 16.52 51.12 -35.61
CA ASP A 25 16.52 52.58 -35.68
C ASP A 25 17.97 53.07 -35.66
N ILE A 26 18.41 53.63 -36.79
CA ILE A 26 19.78 54.09 -37.01
C ILE A 26 20.09 55.33 -36.13
N ASP A 27 19.11 56.21 -35.93
CA ASP A 27 19.31 57.49 -35.25
C ASP A 27 19.41 57.31 -33.74
N THR A 28 18.62 56.38 -33.18
CA THR A 28 18.66 56.07 -31.75
C THR A 28 19.55 54.88 -31.40
N LYS A 29 20.10 54.18 -32.41
CA LYS A 29 20.85 52.92 -32.26
C LYS A 29 20.10 51.89 -31.39
N THR A 30 18.79 51.75 -31.61
CA THR A 30 17.94 50.81 -30.86
C THR A 30 17.34 49.74 -31.78
N PHE A 31 17.11 48.55 -31.22
CA PHE A 31 16.39 47.47 -31.89
C PHE A 31 14.98 47.37 -31.29
N SER A 32 13.99 47.31 -32.18
CA SER A 32 12.59 47.35 -31.81
C SER A 32 11.81 46.21 -32.45
N ILE A 33 10.79 45.72 -31.75
CA ILE A 33 9.91 44.66 -32.23
C ILE A 33 8.52 45.24 -32.51
N HIS A 34 7.94 44.91 -33.66
CA HIS A 34 6.63 45.41 -34.10
C HIS A 34 5.70 44.31 -34.60
N THR A 35 4.40 44.62 -34.65
CA THR A 35 3.46 43.84 -35.46
C THR A 35 3.42 44.42 -36.89
N PRO A 36 3.31 43.60 -37.96
CA PRO A 36 3.38 44.07 -39.34
C PRO A 36 2.33 45.09 -39.79
N ARG A 37 1.26 45.28 -39.01
CA ARG A 37 0.11 46.15 -39.36
C ARG A 37 0.02 47.42 -38.51
N ASP A 38 0.94 47.60 -37.57
CA ASP A 38 0.97 48.79 -36.74
C ASP A 38 1.49 49.99 -37.55
N LYS A 39 0.75 51.10 -37.55
CA LYS A 39 1.13 52.38 -38.17
C LYS A 39 2.18 53.13 -37.32
N ARG A 40 3.14 52.41 -36.73
CA ARG A 40 4.15 52.91 -35.78
C ARG A 40 3.55 53.47 -34.48
N CYS A 41 2.37 53.00 -34.08
CA CYS A 41 1.77 53.29 -32.79
C CYS A 41 2.40 52.38 -31.73
N GLU A 42 3.66 52.70 -31.38
CA GLU A 42 4.45 52.15 -30.28
C GLU A 42 5.07 50.75 -30.48
N ASN A 43 6.35 50.64 -30.13
CA ASN A 43 7.14 49.43 -30.30
C ASN A 43 6.70 48.39 -29.24
N VAL A 44 6.52 47.12 -29.62
CA VAL A 44 6.23 46.02 -28.68
C VAL A 44 7.33 45.91 -27.63
N ILE A 45 8.58 46.05 -28.08
CA ILE A 45 9.78 46.22 -27.26
C ILE A 45 10.64 47.27 -27.96
N LYS A 46 11.17 48.26 -27.22
CA LYS A 46 12.22 49.20 -27.68
C LYS A 46 13.38 49.15 -26.69
N TRP A 47 14.53 48.66 -27.12
CA TRP A 47 15.63 48.40 -26.19
C TRP A 47 17.01 48.64 -26.82
N GLY A 48 17.93 49.16 -26.01
CA GLY A 48 19.29 49.56 -26.42
C GLY A 48 20.41 48.56 -26.11
N GLY A 49 20.10 47.40 -25.51
CA GLY A 49 21.12 46.43 -25.05
C GLY A 49 21.55 46.63 -23.59
N PHE A 50 21.93 45.55 -22.90
CA PHE A 50 22.59 45.58 -21.57
C PHE A 50 24.13 45.54 -21.73
N ASP A 51 24.63 45.26 -22.94
CA ASP A 51 25.98 44.78 -23.26
C ASP A 51 26.71 45.62 -24.34
N CYS A 52 26.41 46.92 -24.43
CA CYS A 52 27.01 47.86 -25.39
C CYS A 52 26.63 47.64 -26.87
N GLN A 53 25.51 46.96 -27.16
CA GLN A 53 24.88 46.75 -28.49
C GLN A 53 25.23 45.50 -29.34
N PRO A 54 26.34 44.73 -29.18
CA PRO A 54 26.69 43.68 -30.15
C PRO A 54 25.63 42.59 -30.34
N ASN A 55 24.93 42.20 -29.26
CA ASN A 55 23.91 41.15 -29.31
C ASN A 55 22.48 41.68 -29.36
N ALA A 56 22.29 43.00 -29.39
CA ALA A 56 20.96 43.59 -29.29
C ALA A 56 20.07 43.22 -30.49
N GLU A 57 20.66 43.13 -31.68
CA GLU A 57 19.99 42.63 -32.89
C GLU A 57 19.57 41.17 -32.75
N ALA A 58 20.52 40.29 -32.40
CA ALA A 58 20.28 38.86 -32.24
C ALA A 58 19.23 38.54 -31.16
N ASN A 59 19.23 39.29 -30.05
CA ASN A 59 18.23 39.17 -28.99
C ASN A 59 16.84 39.60 -29.47
N ALA A 60 16.75 40.69 -30.23
CA ALA A 60 15.48 41.13 -30.81
C ALA A 60 14.95 40.11 -31.84
N GLU A 61 15.83 39.52 -32.65
CA GLU A 61 15.49 38.45 -33.60
C GLU A 61 14.98 37.21 -32.90
N PHE A 62 15.67 36.77 -31.84
CA PHE A 62 15.25 35.63 -31.03
C PHE A 62 13.86 35.84 -30.43
N ILE A 63 13.61 37.00 -29.81
CA ILE A 63 12.30 37.31 -29.20
C ILE A 63 11.20 37.44 -30.27
N ALA A 64 11.51 38.03 -31.43
CA ALA A 64 10.55 38.13 -32.53
C ALA A 64 10.19 36.75 -33.12
N ALA A 65 11.18 35.86 -33.24
CA ALA A 65 10.99 34.48 -33.66
C ALA A 65 10.19 33.67 -32.62
N PHE A 66 10.52 33.81 -31.34
CA PHE A 66 9.82 33.20 -30.21
C PHE A 66 8.67 34.08 -29.70
N ASN A 67 7.85 34.57 -30.63
CA ASN A 67 6.67 35.36 -30.28
C ASN A 67 5.58 34.49 -29.59
N PRO A 68 4.56 35.09 -28.96
CA PRO A 68 3.55 34.36 -28.21
C PRO A 68 2.81 33.30 -29.02
N LYS A 69 2.63 33.50 -30.34
CA LYS A 69 2.01 32.50 -31.22
C LYS A 69 2.87 31.23 -31.33
N VAL A 70 4.19 31.38 -31.44
CA VAL A 70 5.13 30.26 -31.50
C VAL A 70 5.22 29.56 -30.14
N ALA A 71 5.27 30.33 -29.05
CA ALA A 71 5.28 29.76 -27.70
C ALA A 71 4.03 28.91 -27.42
N LEU A 72 2.84 29.38 -27.79
CA LEU A 72 1.59 28.63 -27.64
C LEU A 72 1.59 27.35 -28.49
N ALA A 73 2.01 27.42 -29.75
CA ALA A 73 2.11 26.25 -30.62
C ALA A 73 3.03 25.16 -30.05
N LEU A 74 4.19 25.56 -29.51
CA LEU A 74 5.11 24.63 -28.85
C LEU A 74 4.52 24.03 -27.56
N LEU A 75 3.77 24.80 -26.79
CA LEU A 75 3.07 24.30 -25.60
C LEU A 75 1.99 23.28 -25.98
N ASP A 76 1.24 23.52 -27.06
CA ASP A 76 0.23 22.59 -27.57
C ASP A 76 0.87 21.28 -28.05
N GLU A 77 2.01 21.35 -28.75
CA GLU A 77 2.77 20.16 -29.15
C GLU A 77 3.26 19.36 -27.93
N LEU A 78 3.77 20.05 -26.90
CA LEU A 78 4.22 19.39 -25.66
C LEU A 78 3.08 18.71 -24.91
N GLU A 79 1.89 19.32 -24.85
CA GLU A 79 0.71 18.70 -24.27
C GLU A 79 0.24 17.49 -25.08
N HIS A 80 0.30 17.59 -26.41
CA HIS A 80 -0.01 16.47 -27.29
C HIS A 80 0.93 15.27 -27.06
N TYR A 81 2.24 15.51 -26.94
CA TYR A 81 3.20 14.44 -26.63
C TYR A 81 2.96 13.84 -25.25
N LYS A 82 2.70 14.66 -24.23
CA LYS A 82 2.37 14.16 -22.89
C LYS A 82 1.13 13.26 -22.89
N SER A 83 0.07 13.68 -23.59
CA SER A 83 -1.15 12.88 -23.73
C SER A 83 -0.89 11.56 -24.48
N ARG A 84 -0.01 11.57 -25.50
CA ARG A 84 0.42 10.35 -26.19
C ARG A 84 1.19 9.40 -25.28
N GLU A 85 2.11 9.90 -24.47
CA GLU A 85 2.86 9.09 -23.50
C GLU A 85 1.93 8.44 -22.46
N GLU A 86 0.95 9.18 -21.95
CA GLU A 86 -0.06 8.65 -21.03
C GLU A 86 -0.89 7.52 -21.68
N ARG A 87 -1.30 7.70 -22.95
CA ARG A 87 -2.01 6.67 -23.71
C ARG A 87 -1.16 5.42 -23.95
N VAL A 88 0.11 5.59 -24.30
CA VAL A 88 1.04 4.47 -24.52
C VAL A 88 1.24 3.70 -23.23
N THR A 89 1.49 4.40 -22.12
CA THR A 89 1.61 3.79 -20.79
C THR A 89 0.37 2.97 -20.44
N LYS A 90 -0.82 3.53 -20.65
CA LYS A 90 -2.07 2.80 -20.43
C LYS A 90 -2.17 1.54 -21.29
N LEU A 91 -1.88 1.65 -22.59
CA LEU A 91 -1.94 0.50 -23.51
C LEU A 91 -0.93 -0.59 -23.14
N VAL A 92 0.26 -0.21 -22.68
CA VAL A 92 1.27 -1.17 -22.20
C VAL A 92 0.79 -1.90 -20.96
N LEU A 93 0.19 -1.19 -20.00
CA LEU A 93 -0.39 -1.80 -18.80
C LEU A 93 -1.55 -2.74 -19.14
N ASP A 94 -2.49 -2.30 -19.98
CA ASP A 94 -3.63 -3.12 -20.42
C ASP A 94 -3.12 -4.39 -21.13
N ASN A 95 -2.14 -4.26 -22.03
CA ASN A 95 -1.53 -5.42 -22.68
C ASN A 95 -0.82 -6.35 -21.69
N SER A 96 -0.10 -5.82 -20.70
CA SER A 96 0.57 -6.63 -19.67
C SER A 96 -0.44 -7.49 -18.91
N THR A 97 -1.55 -6.89 -18.46
CA THR A 97 -2.60 -7.65 -17.76
C THR A 97 -3.24 -8.73 -18.64
N SER A 98 -3.36 -8.46 -19.95
CA SER A 98 -3.83 -9.45 -20.92
C SER A 98 -2.86 -10.62 -21.07
N TRP A 99 -1.55 -10.34 -21.16
CA TRP A 99 -0.52 -11.37 -21.22
C TRP A 99 -0.50 -12.22 -19.95
N ASP A 100 -0.61 -11.63 -18.77
CA ASP A 100 -0.66 -12.38 -17.50
C ASP A 100 -1.85 -13.35 -17.46
N ALA A 101 -3.01 -12.91 -17.94
CA ALA A 101 -4.19 -13.77 -18.04
C ALA A 101 -4.01 -14.90 -19.06
N LEU A 102 -3.31 -14.65 -20.17
CA LEU A 102 -2.99 -15.66 -21.17
C LEU A 102 -1.99 -16.69 -20.64
N TYR A 103 -0.95 -16.26 -19.91
CA TYR A 103 0.03 -17.17 -19.31
C TYR A 103 -0.61 -18.11 -18.28
N LYS A 104 -1.49 -17.61 -17.41
CA LYS A 104 -2.24 -18.45 -16.46
C LYS A 104 -3.11 -19.50 -17.17
N LYS A 105 -3.75 -19.12 -18.28
CA LYS A 105 -4.54 -20.06 -19.08
C LYS A 105 -3.66 -21.11 -19.76
N LEU A 106 -2.49 -20.72 -20.25
CA LEU A 106 -1.52 -21.62 -20.86
C LEU A 106 -1.01 -22.65 -19.84
N GLU A 107 -0.57 -22.20 -18.66
CA GLU A 107 -0.11 -23.07 -17.57
C GLU A 107 -1.19 -24.06 -17.13
N ALA A 108 -2.44 -23.58 -16.97
CA ALA A 108 -3.57 -24.45 -16.65
C ALA A 108 -3.86 -25.47 -17.77
N ALA A 109 -3.70 -25.10 -19.03
CA ALA A 109 -3.88 -26.02 -20.16
C ALA A 109 -2.76 -27.07 -20.21
N GLU A 110 -1.51 -26.67 -19.96
CA GLU A 110 -0.36 -27.59 -19.87
C GLU A 110 -0.55 -28.62 -18.76
N HIS A 111 -0.99 -28.19 -17.57
CA HIS A 111 -1.31 -29.09 -16.46
C HIS A 111 -2.41 -30.11 -16.85
N ARG A 112 -3.48 -29.65 -17.49
CA ARG A 112 -4.56 -30.52 -17.97
C ARG A 112 -4.08 -31.52 -19.02
N ILE A 113 -3.18 -31.13 -19.93
CA ILE A 113 -2.61 -32.03 -20.93
C ILE A 113 -1.73 -33.10 -20.26
N ALA A 114 -0.94 -32.72 -19.25
CA ALA A 114 -0.12 -33.66 -18.50
C ALA A 114 -0.98 -34.71 -17.77
N GLU A 115 -2.04 -34.26 -17.10
CA GLU A 115 -3.01 -35.13 -16.43
C GLU A 115 -3.70 -36.09 -17.42
N GLN A 116 -4.19 -35.57 -18.55
CA GLN A 116 -4.79 -36.39 -19.61
C GLN A 116 -3.81 -37.42 -20.17
N SER A 117 -2.55 -37.03 -20.37
CA SER A 117 -1.50 -37.92 -20.87
C SER A 117 -1.24 -39.08 -19.89
N ALA A 118 -1.24 -38.80 -18.59
CA ALA A 118 -1.11 -39.82 -17.55
C ALA A 118 -2.31 -40.79 -17.54
N ILE A 119 -3.53 -40.26 -17.67
CA ILE A 119 -4.75 -41.07 -17.75
C ILE A 119 -4.74 -41.97 -18.98
N VAL A 120 -4.38 -41.44 -20.15
CA VAL A 120 -4.28 -42.23 -21.40
C VAL A 120 -3.24 -43.33 -21.24
N ALA A 121 -2.06 -43.03 -20.68
CA ALA A 121 -1.03 -44.04 -20.43
C ALA A 121 -1.50 -45.15 -19.46
N ALA A 122 -2.25 -44.80 -18.41
CA ALA A 122 -2.84 -45.76 -17.49
C ALA A 122 -3.93 -46.61 -18.18
N ALA A 123 -4.80 -45.98 -18.96
CA ALA A 123 -5.85 -46.66 -19.72
C ALA A 123 -5.26 -47.66 -20.74
N GLU A 124 -4.19 -47.28 -21.46
CA GLU A 124 -3.49 -48.19 -22.35
C GLU A 124 -2.91 -49.41 -21.63
N LYS A 125 -2.31 -49.21 -20.44
CA LYS A 125 -1.81 -50.32 -19.61
C LYS A 125 -2.96 -51.25 -19.21
N LEU A 126 -4.09 -50.71 -18.77
CA LEU A 126 -5.27 -51.49 -18.40
C LEU A 126 -5.83 -52.30 -19.58
N VAL A 127 -5.95 -51.68 -20.76
CA VAL A 127 -6.42 -52.37 -21.98
C VAL A 127 -5.46 -53.50 -22.36
N ARG A 128 -4.15 -53.27 -22.29
CA ARG A 128 -3.13 -54.31 -22.54
C ARG A 128 -3.27 -55.49 -21.56
N CYS A 129 -3.43 -55.23 -20.27
CA CYS A 129 -3.61 -56.27 -19.26
C CYS A 129 -4.91 -57.06 -19.45
N LYS A 130 -6.03 -56.36 -19.69
CA LYS A 130 -7.35 -57.00 -19.91
C LYS A 130 -7.37 -57.83 -21.19
N GLY A 131 -6.75 -57.34 -22.28
CA GLY A 131 -6.65 -58.03 -23.55
C GLY A 131 -5.85 -59.33 -23.44
N ARG A 132 -4.68 -59.29 -22.79
CA ARG A 132 -3.88 -60.49 -22.49
C ARG A 132 -4.68 -61.51 -21.68
N TYR A 133 -5.28 -61.08 -20.56
CA TYR A 133 -6.08 -61.96 -19.69
C TYR A 133 -7.22 -62.68 -20.43
N HIS A 134 -8.01 -61.97 -21.24
CA HIS A 134 -9.13 -62.59 -21.97
C HIS A 134 -8.65 -63.53 -23.08
N SER A 135 -7.58 -63.19 -23.80
CA SER A 135 -7.02 -64.06 -24.83
C SER A 135 -6.48 -65.37 -24.23
N GLU A 136 -5.84 -65.29 -23.06
CA GLU A 136 -5.29 -66.43 -22.36
C GLU A 136 -6.38 -67.32 -21.75
N LEU A 137 -7.42 -66.72 -21.17
CA LEU A 137 -8.60 -67.44 -20.67
C LEU A 137 -9.31 -68.19 -21.80
N ASN A 138 -9.49 -67.55 -22.97
CA ASN A 138 -10.09 -68.18 -24.14
C ASN A 138 -9.23 -69.34 -24.68
N TYR A 139 -7.90 -69.20 -24.69
CA TYR A 139 -6.98 -70.25 -25.13
C TYR A 139 -7.02 -71.47 -24.20
N ARG A 140 -7.06 -71.25 -22.89
CA ARG A 140 -7.21 -72.31 -21.87
C ARG A 140 -8.57 -73.01 -21.98
N ALA A 141 -9.66 -72.26 -22.20
CA ALA A 141 -10.99 -72.82 -22.39
C ALA A 141 -11.08 -73.70 -23.64
N LEU A 142 -10.50 -73.25 -24.76
CA LEU A 142 -10.42 -74.02 -26.00
C LEU A 142 -9.57 -75.29 -25.83
N ALA A 143 -8.37 -75.18 -25.24
CA ALA A 143 -7.49 -76.33 -25.01
C ALA A 143 -8.16 -77.41 -24.14
N LYS A 144 -8.91 -77.00 -23.10
CA LYS A 144 -9.71 -77.91 -22.28
C LYS A 144 -10.85 -78.57 -23.05
N LEU A 145 -11.56 -77.80 -23.90
CA LEU A 145 -12.65 -78.31 -24.73
C LEU A 145 -12.17 -79.36 -25.73
N PHE A 146 -11.00 -79.17 -26.32
CA PHE A 146 -10.40 -80.06 -27.31
C PHE A 146 -9.47 -81.13 -26.71
N GLY A 147 -9.33 -81.19 -25.39
CA GLY A 147 -8.49 -82.19 -24.70
C GLY A 147 -6.99 -82.09 -25.01
N VAL A 148 -6.53 -80.93 -25.47
CA VAL A 148 -5.12 -80.68 -25.83
C VAL A 148 -4.38 -80.14 -24.61
N ILE A 149 -3.24 -80.74 -24.28
CA ILE A 149 -2.38 -80.26 -23.19
C ILE A 149 -1.79 -78.92 -23.63
N THR A 150 -2.08 -77.84 -22.90
CA THR A 150 -1.44 -76.52 -23.13
C THR A 150 0.04 -76.63 -22.77
N PRO A 151 0.97 -76.52 -23.72
CA PRO A 151 2.39 -76.58 -23.40
C PRO A 151 2.78 -75.28 -22.70
N ASP A 152 3.23 -75.41 -21.46
CA ASP A 152 4.04 -74.44 -20.71
C ASP A 152 3.51 -73.00 -20.67
N LEU A 153 2.19 -72.82 -20.59
CA LEU A 153 1.70 -71.59 -19.97
C LEU A 153 2.00 -71.70 -18.47
N PRO A 154 2.71 -70.74 -17.87
CA PRO A 154 2.83 -70.69 -16.41
C PRO A 154 1.42 -70.79 -15.81
N PRO A 155 1.27 -71.30 -14.57
CA PRO A 155 0.00 -71.20 -13.86
C PRO A 155 -0.53 -69.78 -14.04
N LEU A 156 -1.85 -69.59 -14.11
CA LEU A 156 -2.40 -68.26 -13.81
C LEU A 156 -2.09 -68.04 -12.32
N GLU A 157 -0.82 -67.76 -12.02
CA GLU A 157 -0.47 -67.07 -10.82
C GLU A 157 -1.38 -65.87 -10.83
N HIS A 158 -2.04 -65.68 -9.72
CA HIS A 158 -2.56 -64.37 -9.42
C HIS A 158 -1.34 -63.43 -9.26
N GLU A 159 -0.56 -63.24 -10.32
CA GLU A 159 0.60 -62.33 -10.39
C GLU A 159 0.09 -60.88 -10.34
N ASN A 160 -1.20 -60.68 -10.63
CA ASN A 160 -1.95 -59.48 -10.28
C ASN A 160 -2.30 -59.36 -8.78
N VAL A 161 -2.26 -60.45 -7.99
CA VAL A 161 -2.46 -60.38 -6.53
C VAL A 161 -1.17 -59.98 -5.83
N HIS A 162 0.02 -60.32 -6.31
CA HIS A 162 1.25 -59.75 -5.74
C HIS A 162 1.39 -58.25 -5.98
N TYR A 163 0.93 -57.73 -7.12
CA TYR A 163 0.78 -56.28 -7.32
C TYR A 163 -0.41 -55.69 -6.58
N ALA A 164 -1.53 -56.41 -6.43
CA ALA A 164 -2.65 -55.93 -5.63
C ALA A 164 -2.30 -55.85 -4.15
N ASP A 165 -1.62 -56.84 -3.58
CA ASP A 165 -1.19 -56.87 -2.18
C ASP A 165 -0.17 -55.76 -1.90
N ALA A 166 0.81 -55.57 -2.79
CA ALA A 166 1.77 -54.47 -2.68
C ALA A 166 1.10 -53.10 -2.83
N ALA A 167 0.20 -52.94 -3.80
CA ALA A 167 -0.57 -51.71 -3.99
C ALA A 167 -1.56 -51.47 -2.85
N GLU A 168 -2.14 -52.50 -2.26
CA GLU A 168 -3.05 -52.41 -1.10
C GLU A 168 -2.26 -51.97 0.14
N VAL A 169 -1.04 -52.47 0.35
CA VAL A 169 -0.14 -52.00 1.41
C VAL A 169 0.24 -50.53 1.19
N GLU A 170 0.56 -50.12 -0.04
CA GLU A 170 0.85 -48.71 -0.33
C GLU A 170 -0.38 -47.80 -0.18
N ILE A 171 -1.56 -48.24 -0.65
CA ILE A 171 -2.82 -47.50 -0.52
C ILE A 171 -3.19 -47.37 0.96
N THR A 172 -3.01 -48.40 1.78
CA THR A 172 -3.28 -48.33 3.22
C THR A 172 -2.30 -47.41 3.94
N ALA A 173 -1.01 -47.43 3.58
CA ALA A 173 -0.02 -46.50 4.12
C ALA A 173 -0.34 -45.04 3.74
N LEU A 174 -0.73 -44.79 2.48
CA LEU A 174 -1.14 -43.45 2.02
C LEU A 174 -2.41 -42.97 2.72
N ARG A 175 -3.41 -43.85 2.90
CA ARG A 175 -4.61 -43.52 3.67
C ARG A 175 -4.31 -43.18 5.13
N GLN A 176 -3.39 -43.91 5.76
CA GLN A 176 -2.93 -43.57 7.12
C GLN A 176 -2.25 -42.21 7.14
N ARG A 177 -1.40 -41.89 6.16
CA ARG A 177 -0.74 -40.59 6.06
C ARG A 177 -1.73 -39.45 5.84
N ILE A 178 -2.74 -39.65 4.99
CA ILE A 178 -3.83 -38.68 4.79
C ILE A 178 -4.58 -38.46 6.11
N ALA A 179 -4.98 -39.51 6.81
CA ALA A 179 -5.69 -39.39 8.09
C ALA A 179 -4.85 -38.75 9.20
N GLU A 180 -3.52 -38.89 9.16
CA GLU A 180 -2.59 -38.19 10.05
C GLU A 180 -2.50 -36.71 9.69
N LEU A 181 -2.39 -36.38 8.40
CA LEU A 181 -2.37 -35.01 7.91
C LEU A 181 -3.68 -34.27 8.24
N GLU A 182 -4.83 -34.89 8.00
CA GLU A 182 -6.15 -34.35 8.36
C GLU A 182 -6.27 -34.07 9.86
N ARG A 183 -5.72 -34.95 10.71
CA ARG A 183 -5.65 -34.71 12.16
C ARG A 183 -4.74 -33.55 12.51
N SER A 184 -3.57 -33.44 11.87
CA SER A 184 -2.64 -32.33 12.11
C SER A 184 -3.19 -30.99 11.64
N GLU A 185 -3.93 -30.96 10.52
CA GLU A 185 -4.60 -29.77 10.00
C GLU A 185 -5.71 -29.32 10.97
N THR A 186 -6.52 -30.26 11.44
CA THR A 186 -7.55 -29.99 12.45
C THR A 186 -6.94 -29.42 13.74
N GLN A 187 -5.79 -29.95 14.15
CA GLN A 187 -5.06 -29.44 15.31
C GLN A 187 -4.57 -28.00 15.08
N LEU A 188 -3.96 -27.70 13.93
CA LEU A 188 -3.48 -26.35 13.62
C LEU A 188 -4.63 -25.33 13.53
N ILE A 189 -5.79 -25.73 13.03
CA ILE A 189 -6.99 -24.87 13.03
C ILE A 189 -7.41 -24.56 14.46
N ASN A 190 -7.49 -25.56 15.35
CA ASN A 190 -7.84 -25.35 16.75
C ASN A 190 -6.81 -24.46 17.48
N GLU A 191 -5.51 -24.65 17.21
CA GLU A 191 -4.44 -23.84 17.78
C GLU A 191 -4.53 -22.39 17.29
N ARG A 192 -4.80 -22.17 16.00
CA ARG A 192 -5.03 -20.84 15.42
C ARG A 192 -6.24 -20.17 16.06
N ASP A 193 -7.38 -20.85 16.14
CA ASP A 193 -8.62 -20.29 16.69
C ASP A 193 -8.45 -19.94 18.19
N ALA A 194 -7.70 -20.75 18.94
CA ALA A 194 -7.34 -20.45 20.32
C ALA A 194 -6.44 -19.20 20.43
N ALA A 195 -5.45 -19.06 19.55
CA ALA A 195 -4.58 -17.88 19.50
C ALA A 195 -5.36 -16.61 19.10
N GLU A 196 -6.25 -16.72 18.12
CA GLU A 196 -7.15 -15.65 17.70
C GLU A 196 -8.04 -15.18 18.84
N SER A 197 -8.64 -16.11 19.59
CA SER A 197 -9.45 -15.78 20.77
C SER A 197 -8.62 -15.08 21.85
N ALA A 198 -7.42 -15.58 22.15
CA ALA A 198 -6.54 -14.97 23.15
C ALA A 198 -6.12 -13.54 22.77
N LEU A 199 -5.80 -13.31 21.49
CA LEU A 199 -5.47 -11.98 20.98
C LEU A 199 -6.68 -11.05 20.97
N ALA A 200 -7.87 -11.57 20.63
CA ALA A 200 -9.11 -10.80 20.70
C ALA A 200 -9.45 -10.36 22.12
N ASP A 201 -9.25 -11.22 23.12
CA ASP A 201 -9.45 -10.89 24.53
C ASP A 201 -8.46 -9.81 25.00
N MET A 202 -7.18 -9.91 24.61
CA MET A 202 -6.18 -8.88 24.88
C MET A 202 -6.54 -7.54 24.23
N TYR A 203 -6.92 -7.57 22.95
CA TYR A 203 -7.32 -6.38 22.22
C TYR A 203 -8.54 -5.71 22.84
N GLN A 204 -9.55 -6.50 23.22
CA GLN A 204 -10.75 -6.01 23.91
C GLN A 204 -10.42 -5.41 25.26
N ALA A 205 -9.52 -6.02 26.04
CA ALA A 205 -9.10 -5.47 27.32
C ALA A 205 -8.43 -4.09 27.19
N ALA A 206 -7.66 -3.87 26.11
CA ALA A 206 -6.95 -2.62 25.88
C ALA A 206 -7.81 -1.53 25.19
N THR A 207 -8.71 -1.91 24.30
CA THR A 207 -9.46 -0.96 23.45
C THR A 207 -10.92 -0.79 23.85
N GLY A 208 -11.50 -1.75 24.59
CA GLY A 208 -12.90 -1.81 24.98
C GLY A 208 -13.80 -2.58 24.00
N GLU A 209 -13.33 -2.88 22.79
CA GLU A 209 -14.10 -3.54 21.73
C GLU A 209 -13.35 -4.75 21.17
N ARG A 210 -14.07 -5.74 20.64
CA ARG A 210 -13.43 -6.89 20.00
C ARG A 210 -12.95 -6.54 18.59
N PRO A 211 -11.79 -7.07 18.16
CA PRO A 211 -11.29 -6.83 16.81
C PRO A 211 -12.16 -7.54 15.78
N GLU A 212 -12.36 -6.89 14.63
CA GLU A 212 -12.97 -7.50 13.45
C GLU A 212 -11.87 -7.99 12.52
N TRP A 213 -11.58 -9.29 12.58
CA TRP A 213 -10.56 -9.91 11.73
C TRP A 213 -10.96 -9.85 10.27
N SER A 214 -10.03 -9.41 9.42
CA SER A 214 -10.24 -9.35 7.97
C SER A 214 -8.92 -9.52 7.22
N ASN A 215 -8.99 -9.67 5.90
CA ASN A 215 -7.77 -9.72 5.06
C ASN A 215 -6.93 -8.43 5.13
N MET A 216 -7.51 -7.32 5.58
CA MET A 216 -6.85 -6.02 5.71
C MET A 216 -6.49 -5.68 7.17
N PHE A 217 -6.88 -6.53 8.13
CA PHE A 217 -6.65 -6.31 9.56
C PHE A 217 -6.33 -7.66 10.24
N GLY A 218 -5.04 -7.90 10.47
CA GLY A 218 -4.51 -9.13 11.04
C GLY A 218 -3.95 -8.95 12.45
N PHE A 219 -3.28 -10.00 12.95
CA PHE A 219 -2.76 -10.04 14.32
C PHE A 219 -1.73 -8.95 14.62
N ALA A 220 -0.88 -8.60 13.65
CA ALA A 220 0.12 -7.56 13.82
C ALA A 220 -0.53 -6.18 14.02
N ASP A 221 -1.55 -5.86 13.22
CA ASP A 221 -2.28 -4.60 13.30
C ASP A 221 -2.98 -4.46 14.66
N ALA A 222 -3.61 -5.56 15.14
CA ALA A 222 -4.23 -5.59 16.45
C ALA A 222 -3.21 -5.33 17.58
N VAL A 223 -2.01 -5.93 17.51
CA VAL A 223 -0.95 -5.71 18.49
C VAL A 223 -0.43 -4.26 18.45
N ASP A 224 -0.27 -3.68 17.27
CA ASP A 224 0.20 -2.30 17.11
C ASP A 224 -0.80 -1.30 17.69
N VAL A 225 -2.10 -1.50 17.48
CA VAL A 225 -3.15 -0.68 18.10
C VAL A 225 -3.11 -0.77 19.63
N VAL A 226 -2.98 -1.99 20.18
CA VAL A 226 -2.86 -2.19 21.63
C VAL A 226 -1.63 -1.47 22.17
N LYS A 227 -0.50 -1.56 21.47
CA LYS A 227 0.75 -0.90 21.86
C LYS A 227 0.62 0.62 21.86
N GLU A 228 -0.03 1.19 20.85
CA GLU A 228 -0.28 2.64 20.79
C GLU A 228 -1.19 3.09 21.94
N ARG A 229 -2.28 2.33 22.21
CA ARG A 229 -3.17 2.62 23.35
C ARG A 229 -2.43 2.57 24.68
N LEU A 230 -1.60 1.55 24.90
CA LEU A 230 -0.77 1.47 26.11
C LEU A 230 0.16 2.67 26.23
N ALA A 231 0.84 3.07 25.16
CA ALA A 231 1.70 4.27 25.17
C ALA A 231 0.90 5.54 25.53
N THR A 232 -0.32 5.70 25.01
CA THR A 232 -1.18 6.84 25.36
C THR A 232 -1.62 6.80 26.83
N LEU A 233 -1.94 5.62 27.36
CA LEU A 233 -2.32 5.46 28.78
C LEU A 233 -1.14 5.73 29.71
N GLU A 234 0.07 5.27 29.37
CA GLU A 234 1.30 5.55 30.11
C GLU A 234 1.65 7.04 30.09
N ALA A 235 1.47 7.72 28.95
CA ALA A 235 1.64 9.16 28.84
C ALA A 235 0.63 9.92 29.71
N ASN A 236 -0.64 9.52 29.70
CA ASN A 236 -1.68 10.12 30.56
C ASN A 236 -1.42 9.84 32.05
N GLN A 237 -0.92 8.67 32.42
CA GLN A 237 -0.55 8.36 33.80
C GLN A 237 0.66 9.20 34.27
N SER A 238 1.57 9.52 33.35
CA SER A 238 2.71 10.40 33.60
C SER A 238 2.32 11.87 33.78
N GLN A 239 1.11 12.29 33.38
CA GLN A 239 0.61 13.65 33.63
C GLN A 239 0.25 13.90 35.10
N THR A 240 0.03 12.86 35.92
CA THR A 240 0.13 13.00 37.38
C THR A 240 1.60 13.10 37.79
N THR A 241 2.18 14.27 37.51
CA THR A 241 3.58 14.56 37.78
C THR A 241 3.88 14.44 39.29
N PRO A 242 5.09 14.04 39.68
CA PRO A 242 5.52 14.07 41.09
C PRO A 242 5.26 15.43 41.77
N THR A 243 5.36 16.50 40.99
CA THR A 243 5.01 17.87 41.39
C THR A 243 3.53 18.03 41.72
N GLY A 244 2.61 17.47 40.93
CA GLY A 244 1.17 17.48 41.23
C GLY A 244 0.83 16.70 42.50
N ILE A 245 1.47 15.54 42.72
CA ILE A 245 1.31 14.73 43.95
C ILE A 245 1.82 15.52 45.17
N GLN A 246 2.98 16.16 45.05
CA GLN A 246 3.55 17.01 46.11
C GLN A 246 2.63 18.19 46.45
N LEU A 247 2.10 18.88 45.43
CA LEU A 247 1.23 20.04 45.62
C LEU A 247 -0.08 19.66 46.31
N ILE A 248 -0.69 18.52 45.96
CA ILE A 248 -1.87 17.99 46.67
C ILE A 248 -1.51 17.62 48.12
N THR A 249 -0.36 17.00 48.36
CA THR A 249 0.07 16.60 49.72
C THR A 249 0.29 17.81 50.62
N GLU A 250 0.97 18.85 50.10
CA GLU A 250 1.20 20.10 50.82
C GLU A 250 -0.10 20.87 51.06
N ALA A 251 -1.01 20.89 50.07
CA ALA A 251 -2.33 21.50 50.24
C ALA A 251 -3.15 20.82 51.34
N ILE A 252 -3.12 19.48 51.42
CA ILE A 252 -3.78 18.73 52.51
C ILE A 252 -3.16 19.10 53.86
N GLY A 253 -1.83 19.18 53.95
CA GLY A 253 -1.12 19.60 55.17
C GLY A 253 -1.50 21.02 55.62
N ALA A 254 -1.58 21.95 54.68
CA ALA A 254 -1.98 23.33 54.93
C ALA A 254 -3.43 23.44 55.41
N HIS A 255 -4.35 22.68 54.82
CA HIS A 255 -5.73 22.59 55.31
C HIS A 255 -5.78 22.10 56.76
N GLY A 256 -4.99 21.06 57.10
CA GLY A 256 -4.86 20.58 58.47
C GLY A 256 -4.34 21.66 59.43
N TYR A 257 -3.34 22.44 59.01
CA TYR A 257 -2.79 23.56 59.80
C TYR A 257 -3.81 24.67 60.03
N ILE A 258 -4.54 25.09 58.98
CA ILE A 258 -5.60 26.11 59.06
C ILE A 258 -6.70 25.66 60.03
N VAL A 259 -7.16 24.41 59.91
CA VAL A 259 -8.15 23.83 60.83
C VAL A 259 -7.62 23.82 62.27
N GLY A 260 -6.36 23.42 62.47
CA GLY A 260 -5.70 23.44 63.79
C GLY A 260 -5.62 24.84 64.39
N CYS A 261 -5.28 25.85 63.59
CA CYS A 261 -5.22 27.26 64.03
C CYS A 261 -6.61 27.79 64.44
N MET A 262 -7.66 27.44 63.69
CA MET A 262 -9.03 27.81 64.03
C MET A 262 -9.49 27.17 65.35
N LEU A 263 -9.19 25.88 65.56
CA LEU A 263 -9.52 25.18 66.81
C LEU A 263 -8.77 25.76 68.02
N GLN A 264 -7.58 26.32 67.81
CA GLN A 264 -6.76 26.95 68.84
C GLN A 264 -7.06 28.46 69.03
N GLY A 265 -8.08 29.00 68.35
CA GLY A 265 -8.50 30.39 68.49
C GLY A 265 -7.55 31.41 67.87
N ARG A 266 -6.75 31.00 66.87
CA ARG A 266 -5.83 31.88 66.12
C ARG A 266 -6.27 32.03 64.65
N PRO A 267 -7.36 32.77 64.38
CA PRO A 267 -7.90 32.94 63.04
C PRO A 267 -7.02 33.82 62.13
N ASP A 268 -6.16 34.64 62.71
CA ASP A 268 -5.17 35.47 62.03
C ASP A 268 -4.17 34.61 61.24
N LEU A 269 -3.60 33.58 61.86
CA LEU A 269 -2.68 32.66 61.20
C LEU A 269 -3.37 31.76 60.17
N ALA A 270 -4.61 31.34 60.47
CA ALA A 270 -5.43 30.59 59.53
C ALA A 270 -5.70 31.40 58.25
N LEU A 271 -6.01 32.69 58.39
CA LEU A 271 -6.24 33.59 57.28
C LEU A 271 -4.95 33.88 56.49
N GLU A 272 -3.81 34.04 57.18
CA GLU A 272 -2.51 34.24 56.54
C GLU A 272 -2.13 33.04 55.67
N GLU A 273 -2.24 31.83 56.22
CA GLU A 273 -1.92 30.61 55.49
C GLU A 273 -2.88 30.39 54.31
N SER A 274 -4.18 30.67 54.50
CA SER A 274 -5.16 30.61 53.40
C SER A 274 -4.80 31.56 52.25
N ARG A 275 -4.36 32.79 52.53
CA ARG A 275 -3.96 33.75 51.49
C ARG A 275 -2.75 33.28 50.69
N LYS A 276 -1.76 32.66 51.34
CA LYS A 276 -0.59 32.10 50.66
C LYS A 276 -0.99 31.03 49.64
N TRP A 277 -1.90 30.14 50.02
CA TRP A 277 -2.39 29.09 49.12
C TRP A 277 -3.29 29.63 48.01
N VAL A 278 -4.15 30.60 48.28
CA VAL A 278 -4.93 31.27 47.21
C VAL A 278 -4.01 31.90 46.17
N SER A 279 -2.91 32.54 46.61
CA SER A 279 -1.90 33.08 45.70
C SER A 279 -1.15 31.99 44.92
N ALA A 280 -0.73 30.91 45.60
CA ALA A 280 -0.01 29.81 44.98
C ALA A 280 -0.86 29.08 43.93
N PHE A 281 -2.13 28.79 44.23
CA PHE A 281 -3.06 28.18 43.28
C PHE A 281 -3.42 29.13 42.12
N GLY A 282 -3.53 30.44 42.38
CA GLY A 282 -3.75 31.43 41.33
C GLY A 282 -2.61 31.44 40.30
N GLN A 283 -1.36 31.43 40.77
CA GLN A 283 -0.18 31.33 39.90
C GLN A 283 -0.11 30.00 39.16
N ALA A 284 -0.47 28.89 39.81
CA ALA A 284 -0.51 27.58 39.15
C ALA A 284 -1.60 27.51 38.06
N ALA A 285 -2.76 28.12 38.26
CA ALA A 285 -3.86 28.14 37.29
C ALA A 285 -3.51 28.93 36.00
N GLU A 286 -2.73 30.01 36.12
CA GLU A 286 -2.21 30.76 34.97
C GLU A 286 -1.24 29.92 34.12
N ILE A 287 -0.42 29.07 34.75
CA ILE A 287 0.52 28.18 34.07
C ILE A 287 -0.22 27.07 33.31
N VAL A 288 -1.24 26.45 33.92
CA VAL A 288 -2.03 25.38 33.29
C VAL A 288 -2.83 25.93 32.09
N SER A 289 -3.42 27.12 32.21
CA SER A 289 -4.14 27.76 31.10
C SER A 289 -3.24 28.10 29.90
N ALA A 290 -1.95 28.35 30.15
CA ALA A 290 -0.97 28.59 29.08
C ALA A 290 -0.55 27.29 28.38
N GLN A 291 -0.47 26.17 29.11
CA GLN A 291 -0.11 24.86 28.54
C GLN A 291 -1.24 24.28 27.66
N ASP A 292 -2.51 24.41 28.08
CA ASP A 292 -3.65 23.98 27.26
C ASP A 292 -3.74 24.74 25.92
N ALA A 293 -3.28 25.99 25.86
CA ALA A 293 -3.27 26.80 24.65
C ALA A 293 -2.19 26.38 23.63
N ASP A 294 -1.06 25.82 24.10
CA ASP A 294 0.01 25.31 23.25
C ASP A 294 -0.29 23.89 22.73
N ASP A 295 -0.91 23.03 23.55
CA ASP A 295 -1.33 21.68 23.12
C ASP A 295 -2.43 21.69 22.04
N ILE A 296 -3.27 22.74 21.99
CA ILE A 296 -4.27 22.94 20.93
C ILE A 296 -3.62 23.32 19.58
N LYS A 297 -2.47 24.00 19.58
CA LYS A 297 -1.78 24.39 18.34
C LYS A 297 -1.03 23.25 17.67
N VAL A 298 -0.58 22.24 18.43
CA VAL A 298 0.20 21.11 17.89
C VAL A 298 -0.68 20.06 17.20
N LYS A 299 -2.00 19.99 17.50
CA LYS A 299 -2.94 19.04 16.85
C LYS A 299 -3.58 19.55 15.55
N GLY A 300 -3.12 20.68 15.00
CA GLY A 300 -3.75 21.39 13.88
C GLY A 300 -2.94 21.46 12.57
N GLU A 301 -1.80 20.78 12.46
CA GLU A 301 -1.00 20.70 11.22
C GLU A 301 -0.95 19.27 10.66
#